data_AF-A0A257P1V7-F1
#
_entry.id   AF-A0A257P1V7-F1
#
_cell.length_a   1.000
_cell.length_b   1.000
_cell.length_c   1.000
_cell.angle_alpha   90.00
_cell.angle_beta   90.00
_cell.angle_gamma   90.00
#
_symmetry.space_group_name_H-M   'P 1'
#
loop_
_entity.id
_entity.type
_entity.pdbx_description
1 polymer ?
#
loop_
_entity_poly.entity_id
_entity_poly.type
_entity_poly.pdbx_seq_one_letter_code
_entity_poly.pdbx_strand_id
1 'polypeptide(L)'
;GMVIGGFIGAHLAQMLSGPVLRYVIAGFCAVMAVQMAAGKRKKTVPSQEHIPRSPWLLPAGVGIGAVSSVVGIGGGSMTVPLLVALGVQPVKAVATSTVCGLAIALSSALSYMISVHAPAHPLPPGAFGYVFLPAAAATAVASMVLAPYGVRVAHRISGDALKRVFSIFLIFIGALIAFGG
;
A
#
# COMPACT_ATOMS: atom_id res chain seq x y z
N GLY A 1 9.82 8.28 -8.75
CA GLY A 1 9.50 8.36 -7.31
C GLY A 1 9.11 7.01 -6.75
N MET A 2 7.85 6.62 -6.91
CA MET A 2 7.27 5.42 -6.26
C MET A 2 7.94 4.09 -6.58
N VAL A 3 8.39 3.86 -7.83
CA VAL A 3 9.13 2.64 -8.19
C VAL A 3 10.46 2.57 -7.44
N ILE A 4 11.26 3.65 -7.52
CA ILE A 4 12.55 3.77 -6.83
C ILE A 4 12.36 3.63 -5.31
N GLY A 5 11.35 4.29 -4.75
CA GLY A 5 10.99 4.16 -3.34
C GLY A 5 10.59 2.75 -2.97
N GLY A 6 9.77 2.09 -3.78
CA GLY A 6 9.35 0.71 -3.58
C GLY A 6 10.53 -0.24 -3.53
N PHE A 7 11.45 -0.13 -4.50
CA PHE A 7 12.70 -0.89 -4.55
C PHE A 7 13.57 -0.65 -3.30
N ILE A 8 13.85 0.61 -2.97
CA ILE A 8 14.67 0.97 -1.80
C ILE A 8 14.01 0.47 -0.51
N GLY A 9 12.71 0.70 -0.33
CA GLY A 9 11.98 0.29 0.88
C GLY A 9 11.87 -1.22 1.02
N ALA A 10 11.75 -1.97 -0.08
CA ALA A 10 11.76 -3.42 -0.05
C ALA A 10 13.15 -3.93 0.40
N HIS A 11 14.22 -3.36 -0.16
CA HIS A 11 15.58 -3.66 0.29
C HIS A 11 15.82 -3.29 1.76
N LEU A 12 15.30 -2.14 2.21
CA LEU A 12 15.40 -1.67 3.60
C LEU A 12 14.63 -2.59 4.55
N ALA A 13 13.45 -3.06 4.14
CA ALA A 13 12.62 -3.99 4.92
C ALA A 13 13.35 -5.30 5.18
N GLN A 14 14.14 -5.78 4.21
CA GLN A 14 14.96 -6.99 4.37
C GLN A 14 16.14 -6.80 5.34
N MET A 15 16.59 -5.56 5.57
CA MET A 15 17.66 -5.23 6.53
C MET A 15 17.11 -4.95 7.95
N LEU A 16 15.80 -4.82 8.10
CA LEU A 16 15.15 -4.56 9.39
C LEU A 16 14.91 -5.86 10.16
N SER A 17 15.20 -5.83 11.46
CA SER A 17 14.85 -6.95 12.34
C SER A 17 13.33 -7.07 12.50
N GLY A 18 12.83 -8.30 12.66
CA GLY A 18 11.40 -8.60 12.80
C GLY A 18 10.64 -7.72 13.81
N PRO A 19 11.19 -7.44 15.00
CA PRO A 19 10.55 -6.54 15.96
C PRO A 19 10.40 -5.10 15.46
N VAL A 20 11.40 -4.56 14.76
CA VAL A 20 11.34 -3.19 14.22
C VAL A 20 10.30 -3.10 13.12
N LEU A 21 10.25 -4.09 12.21
CA LEU A 21 9.24 -4.14 11.15
C LEU A 21 7.82 -4.18 11.74
N ARG A 22 7.62 -4.97 12.79
CA ARG A 22 6.37 -5.07 13.55
C ARG A 22 5.92 -3.71 14.11
N TYR A 23 6.80 -2.98 14.80
CA TYR A 23 6.48 -1.66 15.35
C TYR A 23 6.25 -0.60 14.26
N VAL A 24 6.99 -0.65 13.14
CA VAL A 24 6.79 0.26 12.00
C VAL A 24 5.40 0.05 11.39
N ILE A 25 4.99 -1.20 11.15
CA ILE A 25 3.66 -1.51 10.60
C ILE A 25 2.56 -1.11 11.59
N ALA A 26 2.71 -1.44 12.87
CA ALA A 26 1.75 -1.07 13.91
C ALA A 26 1.57 0.46 14.04
N GLY A 27 2.68 1.20 14.07
CA GLY A 27 2.68 2.67 14.09
C GLY A 27 2.02 3.27 12.86
N PHE A 28 2.33 2.75 11.67
CA PHE A 28 1.68 3.16 10.43
C PHE A 28 0.16 2.92 10.46
N CYS A 29 -0.27 1.73 10.89
CA CYS A 29 -1.69 1.41 11.04
C CYS A 29 -2.39 2.36 12.02
N ALA A 30 -1.76 2.68 13.15
CA ALA A 30 -2.30 3.64 14.12
C ALA A 30 -2.44 5.05 13.53
N VAL A 31 -1.40 5.56 12.85
CA VAL A 31 -1.44 6.88 12.20
C VAL A 31 -2.53 6.95 11.13
N MET A 32 -2.66 5.91 10.30
CA MET A 32 -3.70 5.84 9.26
C MET A 32 -5.11 5.72 9.84
N ALA A 33 -5.27 4.93 10.91
CA ALA A 33 -6.55 4.84 11.60
C ALA A 33 -6.98 6.20 12.18
N VAL A 34 -6.06 6.94 12.81
CA VAL A 34 -6.30 8.28 13.35
C VAL A 34 -6.57 9.27 12.21
N GLN A 35 -5.81 9.25 11.12
CA GLN A 35 -6.09 10.11 9.96
C GLN A 35 -7.49 9.84 9.36
N MET A 36 -7.89 8.58 9.23
CA MET A 36 -9.21 8.24 8.70
C MET A 36 -10.35 8.60 9.68
N ALA A 37 -10.11 8.49 10.98
CA ALA A 37 -11.07 8.87 12.02
C ALA A 37 -11.21 10.40 12.18
N ALA A 38 -10.08 11.12 12.14
CA ALA A 38 -10.02 12.58 12.25
C ALA A 38 -10.26 13.31 10.92
N GLY A 39 -10.32 12.57 9.81
CA GLY A 39 -10.37 13.08 8.44
C GLY A 39 -11.66 13.85 8.13
N LYS A 40 -11.70 15.12 8.54
CA LYS A 40 -12.65 16.13 8.06
C LYS A 40 -12.64 16.10 6.53
N ARG A 41 -13.78 15.75 5.91
CA ARG A 41 -13.95 15.88 4.45
C ARG A 41 -13.70 17.36 4.10
N LYS A 42 -12.54 17.71 3.55
CA LYS A 42 -12.42 18.97 2.81
C LYS A 42 -13.33 18.83 1.59
N LYS A 43 -14.42 19.61 1.56
CA LYS A 43 -15.31 19.73 0.42
C LYS A 43 -14.46 20.12 -0.79
N THR A 44 -14.50 19.27 -1.81
CA THR A 44 -13.86 19.47 -3.11
C THR A 44 -14.41 20.75 -3.73
N VAL A 45 -13.56 21.78 -3.87
CA VAL A 45 -13.85 22.95 -4.70
C VAL A 45 -13.50 22.55 -6.15
N PRO A 46 -14.42 22.68 -7.11
CA PRO A 46 -14.13 22.40 -8.50
C PRO A 46 -13.41 23.61 -9.08
N SER A 47 -12.09 23.65 -9.05
CA SER A 47 -11.35 24.67 -9.79
C SER A 47 -10.01 24.15 -10.30
N GLN A 48 -10.02 23.96 -11.61
CA GLN A 48 -8.95 24.27 -12.55
C GLN A 48 -7.68 23.41 -12.49
N GLU A 49 -7.48 22.74 -13.63
CA GLU A 49 -6.27 22.06 -14.06
C GLU A 49 -5.02 22.88 -13.75
N HIS A 50 -4.28 22.50 -12.72
CA HIS A 50 -2.84 22.69 -12.66
C HIS A 50 -2.33 21.64 -11.66
N ILE A 51 -1.88 20.49 -12.16
CA ILE A 51 -0.98 19.64 -11.36
C ILE A 51 0.30 20.47 -11.30
N PRO A 52 0.66 21.08 -10.15
CA PRO A 52 1.89 21.82 -10.08
C PRO A 52 2.99 20.76 -10.25
N ARG A 53 3.81 20.88 -11.30
CA ARG A 53 5.06 20.13 -11.45
C ARG A 53 6.04 20.63 -10.39
N SER A 54 5.67 20.47 -9.12
CA SER A 54 6.50 20.86 -7.99
C SER A 54 7.57 19.79 -7.82
N PRO A 55 8.86 20.15 -7.74
CA PRO A 55 9.95 19.19 -7.52
C PRO A 55 9.78 18.36 -6.23
N TRP A 56 8.90 18.79 -5.31
CA TRP A 56 8.52 18.06 -4.09
C TRP A 56 7.73 16.76 -4.32
N LEU A 57 7.12 16.56 -5.49
CA LEU A 57 6.37 15.33 -5.81
C LEU A 57 7.30 14.10 -5.96
N LEU A 58 8.54 14.32 -6.41
CA LEU A 58 9.54 13.27 -6.56
C LEU A 58 9.94 12.63 -5.22
N PRO A 59 10.43 13.38 -4.21
CA PRO A 59 10.76 12.83 -2.90
C PRO A 59 9.54 12.31 -2.15
N ALA A 60 8.37 12.96 -2.27
CA ALA A 60 7.13 12.44 -1.70
C ALA A 60 6.76 11.06 -2.27
N GLY A 61 6.88 10.90 -3.60
CA GLY A 61 6.66 9.61 -4.26
C GLY A 61 7.66 8.53 -3.84
N VAL A 62 8.93 8.89 -3.61
CA VAL A 62 9.93 7.94 -3.07
C VAL A 62 9.55 7.51 -1.66
N GLY A 63 9.20 8.44 -0.77
CA GLY A 63 8.78 8.13 0.59
C GLY A 63 7.54 7.23 0.64
N ILE A 64 6.50 7.55 -0.15
CA ILE A 64 5.28 6.75 -0.24
C ILE A 64 5.58 5.35 -0.79
N GLY A 65 6.45 5.25 -1.81
CA GLY A 65 6.88 3.97 -2.36
C GLY A 65 7.59 3.11 -1.32
N ALA A 66 8.51 3.69 -0.55
CA ALA A 66 9.28 2.99 0.47
C ALA A 66 8.42 2.51 1.64
N VAL A 67 7.55 3.38 2.16
CA VAL A 67 6.62 3.00 3.22
C VAL A 67 5.61 1.96 2.73
N SER A 68 5.10 2.10 1.50
CA SER A 68 4.16 1.13 0.93
C SER A 68 4.78 -0.24 0.70
N SER A 69 6.06 -0.33 0.33
CA SER A 69 6.73 -1.62 0.15
C SER A 69 7.05 -2.31 1.47
N VAL A 70 7.40 -1.54 2.51
CA VAL A 70 7.59 -2.06 3.88
C VAL A 70 6.27 -2.55 4.49
N VAL A 71 5.18 -1.80 4.32
CA VAL A 71 3.88 -2.10 4.93
C VAL A 71 3.05 -3.10 4.11
N GLY A 72 3.30 -3.22 2.81
CA GLY A 72 2.63 -4.18 1.91
C GLY A 72 1.20 -3.79 1.47
N ILE A 73 0.69 -2.62 1.85
CA ILE A 73 -0.69 -2.17 1.55
C ILE A 73 -0.85 -1.62 0.12
N GLY A 74 0.21 -1.61 -0.70
CA GLY A 74 0.09 -1.35 -2.14
C GLY A 74 -0.47 0.03 -2.48
N GLY A 75 0.08 1.12 -1.92
CA GLY A 75 -0.04 2.52 -2.38
C GLY A 75 -1.42 3.19 -2.42
N GLY A 76 -2.51 2.43 -2.52
CA GLY A 76 -3.89 2.87 -2.77
C GLY A 76 -4.43 3.80 -1.69
N SER A 77 -4.28 3.38 -0.44
CA SER A 77 -4.84 4.08 0.72
C SER A 77 -4.23 5.47 0.95
N MET A 78 -3.00 5.72 0.47
CA MET A 78 -2.33 7.02 0.62
C MET A 78 -2.35 7.84 -0.69
N THR A 79 -2.19 7.17 -1.84
CA THR A 79 -2.10 7.85 -3.14
C THR A 79 -3.46 8.36 -3.61
N VAL A 80 -4.57 7.66 -3.33
CA VAL A 80 -5.92 8.16 -3.65
C VAL A 80 -6.24 9.47 -2.91
N PRO A 81 -6.18 9.56 -1.57
CA PRO A 81 -6.49 10.80 -0.87
C PRO A 81 -5.50 11.93 -1.19
N LEU A 82 -4.23 11.61 -1.48
CA LEU A 82 -3.25 12.60 -1.94
C LEU A 82 -3.65 13.19 -3.30
N LEU A 83 -3.97 12.35 -4.30
CA LEU A 83 -4.38 12.82 -5.63
C LEU A 83 -5.69 13.61 -5.58
N VAL A 84 -6.64 13.18 -4.74
CA VAL A 84 -7.89 13.92 -4.52
C VAL A 84 -7.63 15.26 -3.82
N ALA A 85 -6.70 15.31 -2.85
CA ALA A 85 -6.28 16.57 -2.22
C ALA A 85 -5.55 17.51 -3.18
N LEU A 86 -4.88 16.96 -4.20
CA LEU A 86 -4.25 17.70 -5.31
C LEU A 86 -5.26 18.13 -6.40
N GLY A 87 -6.56 17.90 -6.21
CA GLY A 87 -7.61 18.35 -7.12
C GLY A 87 -7.89 17.42 -8.31
N VAL A 88 -7.33 16.21 -8.32
CA VAL A 88 -7.61 15.21 -9.36
C VAL A 88 -9.01 14.63 -9.18
N GLN A 89 -9.75 14.49 -10.28
CA GLN A 89 -11.08 13.87 -10.28
C GLN A 89 -11.02 12.48 -9.58
N PRO A 90 -11.96 12.16 -8.67
CA PRO A 90 -11.92 10.91 -7.91
C PRO A 90 -11.76 9.64 -8.76
N VAL A 91 -12.43 9.58 -9.93
CA VAL A 91 -12.32 8.46 -10.87
C VAL A 91 -10.91 8.32 -11.44
N LYS A 92 -10.30 9.44 -11.85
CA LYS A 92 -8.90 9.46 -12.32
C LYS A 92 -7.93 9.18 -11.17
N ALA A 93 -8.17 9.71 -9.98
CA ALA A 93 -7.32 9.49 -8.80
C ALA A 93 -7.28 8.01 -8.40
N VAL A 94 -8.43 7.33 -8.42
CA VAL A 94 -8.51 5.87 -8.19
C VAL A 94 -7.75 5.13 -9.29
N ALA A 95 -8.00 5.42 -10.57
CA ALA A 95 -7.31 4.76 -11.68
C ALA A 95 -5.78 4.93 -11.60
N THR A 96 -5.29 6.16 -11.40
CA THR A 96 -3.86 6.45 -11.25
C THR A 96 -3.28 5.76 -10.04
N SER A 97 -4.00 5.72 -8.91
CA SER A 97 -3.51 5.06 -7.71
C SER A 97 -3.38 3.55 -7.87
N THR A 98 -4.26 2.90 -8.63
CA THR A 98 -4.15 1.46 -8.93
C THR A 98 -2.91 1.16 -9.76
N VAL A 99 -2.61 2.00 -10.77
CA VAL A 99 -1.37 1.88 -11.57
C VAL A 99 -0.14 2.09 -10.71
N CYS A 100 -0.16 3.07 -9.80
CA CYS A 100 0.94 3.30 -8.86
C CYS A 100 1.13 2.12 -7.90
N GLY A 101 0.05 1.57 -7.36
CA GLY A 101 0.08 0.39 -6.51
C GLY A 101 0.66 -0.83 -7.21
N LEU A 102 0.27 -1.07 -8.48
CA LEU A 102 0.84 -2.12 -9.32
C LEU A 102 2.34 -1.91 -9.53
N ALA A 103 2.77 -0.68 -9.84
CA ALA A 103 4.18 -0.38 -10.04
C ALA A 103 5.03 -0.60 -8.77
N ILE A 104 4.51 -0.23 -7.59
CA ILE A 104 5.15 -0.50 -6.30
C ILE A 104 5.23 -2.00 -6.04
N ALA A 105 4.14 -2.73 -6.27
CA ALA A 105 4.08 -4.19 -6.06
C ALA A 105 5.08 -4.93 -6.95
N LEU A 106 5.13 -4.60 -8.25
CA LEU A 106 6.09 -5.19 -9.20
C LEU A 106 7.53 -4.88 -8.81
N SER A 107 7.82 -3.62 -8.46
CA SER A 107 9.16 -3.22 -8.03
C SER A 107 9.60 -3.92 -6.75
N SER A 108 8.69 -4.09 -5.80
CA SER A 108 8.97 -4.77 -4.52
C SER A 108 9.16 -6.26 -4.74
N ALA A 109 8.28 -6.91 -5.53
CA ALA A 109 8.42 -8.32 -5.88
C ALA A 109 9.75 -8.60 -6.59
N LEU A 110 10.14 -7.75 -7.54
CA LEU A 110 11.42 -7.86 -8.23
C LEU A 110 12.61 -7.70 -7.26
N SER A 111 12.53 -6.77 -6.29
CA SER A 111 13.53 -6.64 -5.24
C SER A 111 13.65 -7.92 -4.39
N TYR A 112 12.54 -8.56 -4.03
CA TYR A 112 12.53 -9.83 -3.28
C TYR A 112 13.03 -11.02 -4.11
N MET A 113 12.84 -11.00 -5.44
CA MET A 113 13.36 -12.02 -6.36
C MET A 113 14.87 -11.90 -6.59
N ILE A 114 15.39 -10.67 -6.70
CA ILE A 114 16.81 -10.37 -6.96
C ILE A 114 17.65 -10.45 -5.69
N SER A 115 17.03 -10.42 -4.51
CA SER A 115 17.74 -10.40 -3.22
C SER A 115 18.70 -11.60 -3.07
N VAL A 116 19.99 -11.30 -2.95
CA VAL A 116 21.14 -12.22 -3.02
C VAL A 116 21.31 -13.09 -1.75
N HIS A 117 20.51 -12.86 -0.70
CA HIS A 117 20.55 -13.72 0.49
C HIS A 117 19.89 -15.07 0.19
N ALA A 118 20.73 -16.06 -0.13
CA ALA A 118 20.30 -17.45 -0.30
C ALA A 118 19.49 -17.92 0.93
N PRO A 119 18.30 -18.52 0.74
CA PRO A 119 17.57 -19.12 1.84
C PRO A 119 18.41 -20.22 2.48
N ALA A 120 18.58 -20.18 3.81
CA ALA A 120 19.27 -21.21 4.58
C ALA A 120 18.51 -22.56 4.65
N HIS A 121 17.39 -22.69 3.92
CA HIS A 121 16.54 -23.88 3.88
C HIS A 121 16.26 -24.27 2.42
N PRO A 122 16.12 -25.59 2.12
CA PRO A 122 15.79 -26.05 0.79
C PRO A 122 14.46 -25.44 0.34
N LEU A 123 14.49 -24.66 -0.74
CA LEU A 123 13.29 -24.02 -1.24
C LEU A 123 12.33 -25.09 -1.80
N PRO A 124 11.01 -24.94 -1.61
CA PRO A 124 10.03 -25.80 -2.25
C PRO A 124 10.14 -25.68 -3.79
N PRO A 125 9.91 -26.78 -4.54
CA PRO A 125 9.96 -26.74 -6.00
C PRO A 125 8.94 -25.71 -6.52
N GLY A 126 9.44 -24.69 -7.25
CA GLY A 126 8.64 -23.57 -7.78
C GLY A 126 8.85 -22.21 -7.10
N ALA A 127 9.79 -22.06 -6.16
CA ALA A 127 10.20 -20.75 -5.65
C ALA A 127 11.34 -20.13 -6.49
N PHE A 128 11.25 -18.83 -6.78
CA PHE A 128 12.35 -18.02 -7.32
C PHE A 128 12.68 -16.90 -6.32
N GLY A 129 13.85 -16.98 -5.69
CA GLY A 129 14.22 -16.10 -4.58
C GLY A 129 13.30 -16.31 -3.36
N TYR A 130 12.91 -15.22 -2.68
CA TYR A 130 11.94 -15.26 -1.57
C TYR A 130 10.48 -15.39 -2.04
N VAL A 131 10.22 -15.51 -3.36
CA VAL A 131 8.87 -15.53 -3.92
C VAL A 131 8.49 -16.94 -4.35
N PHE A 132 7.47 -17.52 -3.71
CA PHE A 132 6.88 -18.80 -4.12
C PHE A 132 5.84 -18.57 -5.21
N LEU A 133 6.17 -18.89 -6.47
CA LEU A 133 5.31 -18.62 -7.63
C LEU A 133 3.92 -19.26 -7.52
N PRO A 134 3.76 -20.52 -7.05
CA PRO A 134 2.44 -21.11 -6.92
C PRO A 134 1.53 -20.36 -5.94
N ALA A 135 2.05 -19.89 -4.81
CA ALA A 135 1.26 -19.06 -3.90
C ALA A 135 0.98 -17.68 -4.49
N ALA A 136 1.94 -17.07 -5.19
CA ALA A 136 1.72 -15.80 -5.88
C ALA A 136 0.60 -15.92 -6.95
N ALA A 137 0.59 -17.00 -7.73
CA ALA A 137 -0.46 -17.27 -8.70
C ALA A 137 -1.81 -17.55 -8.04
N ALA A 138 -1.84 -18.37 -6.99
CA ALA A 138 -3.07 -18.67 -6.25
C ALA A 138 -3.68 -17.41 -5.61
N THR A 139 -2.85 -16.57 -4.98
CA THR A 139 -3.28 -15.28 -4.40
C THR A 139 -3.74 -14.30 -5.46
N ALA A 140 -3.09 -14.25 -6.64
CA ALA A 140 -3.53 -13.43 -7.75
C ALA A 140 -4.90 -13.86 -8.28
N VAL A 141 -5.10 -15.16 -8.54
CA VAL A 141 -6.38 -15.70 -9.02
C VAL A 141 -7.49 -15.45 -7.99
N ALA A 142 -7.24 -15.76 -6.71
CA ALA A 142 -8.19 -15.49 -5.64
C ALA A 142 -8.56 -14.00 -5.57
N SER A 143 -7.57 -13.11 -5.69
CA SER A 143 -7.79 -11.66 -5.70
C SER A 143 -8.60 -11.20 -6.91
N MET A 144 -8.34 -11.72 -8.11
CA MET A 144 -9.10 -11.37 -9.32
C MET A 144 -10.57 -11.77 -9.21
N VAL A 145 -10.86 -12.91 -8.55
CA VAL A 145 -12.23 -13.36 -8.31
C VAL A 145 -12.90 -12.51 -7.23
N LEU A 146 -12.21 -12.19 -6.13
CA LEU A 146 -12.80 -11.52 -4.97
C LEU A 146 -12.87 -9.98 -5.09
N ALA A 147 -11.92 -9.37 -5.80
CA ALA A 147 -11.84 -7.92 -6.02
C ALA A 147 -13.15 -7.28 -6.53
N PRO A 148 -13.85 -7.80 -7.57
CA PRO A 148 -15.09 -7.20 -8.04
C PRO A 148 -16.23 -7.25 -7.00
N TYR A 149 -16.25 -8.26 -6.13
CA TYR A 149 -17.21 -8.32 -5.01
C TYR A 149 -16.89 -7.25 -3.97
N GLY A 150 -15.62 -7.08 -3.61
CA GLY A 150 -15.17 -6.04 -2.69
C GLY A 150 -15.50 -4.63 -3.20
N VAL A 151 -15.25 -4.35 -4.48
CA VAL A 151 -15.57 -3.05 -5.11
C VAL A 151 -17.08 -2.78 -5.10
N ARG A 152 -17.90 -3.80 -5.40
CA ARG A 152 -19.37 -3.68 -5.36
C ARG A 152 -19.89 -3.34 -3.96
N VAL A 153 -19.34 -3.99 -2.92
CA VAL A 153 -19.70 -3.69 -1.53
C VAL A 153 -19.24 -2.28 -1.15
N ALA A 154 -18.00 -1.91 -1.49
CA ALA A 154 -17.45 -0.59 -1.19
C ALA A 154 -18.26 0.55 -1.83
N HIS A 155 -18.76 0.37 -3.06
CA HIS A 155 -19.61 1.36 -3.73
C HIS A 155 -21.02 1.49 -3.15
N ARG A 156 -21.52 0.48 -2.43
CA ARG A 156 -22.84 0.51 -1.79
C ARG A 156 -22.81 1.14 -0.39
N ILE A 157 -21.62 1.33 0.19
CA ILE A 157 -21.44 1.91 1.52
C ILE A 157 -21.19 3.41 1.39
N SER A 158 -21.78 4.23 2.25
CA SER A 158 -21.52 5.68 2.27
C SER A 158 -20.05 5.96 2.62
N GLY A 159 -19.46 6.99 2.02
CA GLY A 159 -18.03 7.28 2.20
C GLY A 159 -17.59 7.43 3.66
N ASP A 160 -18.47 7.87 4.57
CA ASP A 160 -18.16 7.99 6.00
C ASP A 160 -18.26 6.64 6.74
N ALA A 161 -19.17 5.75 6.33
CA ALA A 161 -19.22 4.39 6.85
C ALA A 161 -18.02 3.55 6.38
N LEU A 162 -17.61 3.70 5.12
CA LEU A 162 -16.41 3.04 4.59
C LEU A 162 -15.16 3.47 5.38
N LYS A 163 -15.03 4.76 5.70
CA LYS A 163 -13.95 5.27 6.54
C LYS A 163 -13.92 4.65 7.93
N ARG A 164 -15.08 4.53 8.60
CA ARG A 164 -15.17 3.91 9.92
C ARG A 164 -14.77 2.44 9.89
N VAL A 165 -15.28 1.67 8.92
CA VAL A 165 -14.96 0.25 8.79
C VAL A 165 -13.46 0.04 8.61
N PHE A 166 -12.82 0.82 7.73
CA PHE A 166 -11.38 0.71 7.49
C PHE A 166 -10.54 1.16 8.70
N SER A 167 -10.97 2.20 9.41
CA SER A 167 -10.31 2.67 10.64
C SER A 167 -10.36 1.60 11.74
N ILE A 168 -11.51 0.97 11.97
CA ILE A 168 -11.66 -0.15 12.91
C ILE A 168 -10.78 -1.34 12.49
N PHE A 169 -10.77 -1.68 11.20
CA PHE A 169 -9.94 -2.74 10.65
C PHE A 169 -8.44 -2.46 10.86
N LEU A 170 -7.97 -1.24 10.62
CA LEU A 170 -6.58 -0.82 10.84
C LEU A 170 -6.18 -0.88 12.31
N ILE A 171 -7.06 -0.47 13.23
CA ILE A 171 -6.82 -0.60 14.68
C ILE A 171 -6.71 -2.07 15.06
N PHE A 172 -7.61 -2.92 14.55
CA PHE A 172 -7.59 -4.35 14.82
C PHE A 172 -6.32 -5.02 14.32
N ILE A 173 -5.92 -4.75 13.06
CA ILE A 173 -4.66 -5.29 12.49
C ILE A 173 -3.44 -4.75 13.24
N GLY A 174 -3.42 -3.46 13.55
CA GLY A 174 -2.34 -2.83 14.32
C GLY A 174 -2.17 -3.45 15.71
N ALA A 175 -3.28 -3.68 16.41
CA ALA A 175 -3.30 -4.36 17.70
C ALA A 175 -2.89 -5.84 17.57
N LEU A 176 -3.43 -6.56 16.60
CA LEU A 176 -3.08 -7.96 16.34
C LEU A 176 -1.58 -8.11 16.11
N ILE A 177 -1.01 -7.25 15.27
CA ILE A 177 0.44 -7.25 15.01
C ILE A 177 1.18 -6.85 16.30
N ALA A 178 0.75 -5.83 17.04
CA ALA A 178 1.43 -5.40 18.27
C ALA A 178 1.40 -6.42 19.42
N PHE A 179 0.39 -7.29 19.50
CA PHE A 179 0.22 -8.27 20.58
C PHE A 179 0.46 -9.74 20.18
N GLY A 180 0.32 -10.09 18.91
CA GLY A 180 0.32 -11.48 18.42
C GLY A 180 1.67 -12.05 17.99
N GLY A 181 2.74 -11.79 18.73
CA GLY A 181 4.08 -12.29 18.39
C GLY A 181 4.94 -12.46 19.60
#